data_AF-A0A3N0XWP9-F1
#
_entry.id   AF-A0A3N0XWP9-F1
#
_cell.length_a   1.000
_cell.length_b   1.000
_cell.length_c   1.000
_cell.angle_alpha   90.00
_cell.angle_beta   90.00
_cell.angle_gamma   90.00
#
_symmetry.space_group_name_H-M   'P 1'
#
loop_
_entity.id
_entity.type
_entity.pdbx_description
1 polymer ?
#
loop_
_entity_poly.entity_id
_entity_poly.type
_entity_poly.pdbx_seq_one_letter_code
_entity_poly.pdbx_strand_id
1 'polypeptide(L)'
;MDPAVALLCLEQRDRSLESHTRDFLELACLTHFPNCSLCVFYISSLSKRSRARLPGSGPRKDFAAFVEWVLVSNNSPFTVSPAEDDFATSPTPLAEASQPPPTNVATEMFHVPTADRGGEPAAMDEPGLRTRSDGTIAPEHTSQQVLYEESGWYHTGITAFQNYKECVQQLNLSRLVSVSMDGPNVNLKFFELLQSDLNEMYGGAQLVSVGSCGLHTLHNAFKAGFSMWQVEKLLRAMHILFNNVPARREDYVTVTNSSVFPLSFCGHRWLENLPVVERALEVWPSLQLYVDAVKRKELPNPGTGSYDTIEATQKDPLILAKLDFFATNARTFDPFLKRYQTDEPGDVILQQFEALLTLECRNEEFLSFQPMVKRLDTFLCGCLSRAYPVAWAFCQKLLLLSHGQASVERGFSVNKEVETDNMQEETMIAHRLVCDYVDLHGGVTKVPLTKELLVSVGAARSRYRIFLDQQRARKESEAGTQKRKLAEEYLTDLKRKKTTVQEVSTCLAREADMLAEEAEGKSGSKMAQLLSKSNALRWASKEKLAELKKG
;
A
#
# COMPACT_ATOMS: atom_id res chain seq x y z
N MET A 1 15.71 -14.89 10.14
CA MET A 1 14.35 -14.48 10.52
C MET A 1 14.48 -13.29 11.44
N ASP A 2 13.56 -12.33 11.40
CA ASP A 2 13.56 -11.26 12.41
C ASP A 2 13.28 -11.87 13.81
N PRO A 3 14.02 -11.52 14.88
CA PRO A 3 13.84 -12.16 16.19
C PRO A 3 12.47 -11.91 16.82
N ALA A 4 11.86 -10.74 16.62
CA ALA A 4 10.54 -10.44 17.15
C ALA A 4 9.45 -11.22 16.41
N VAL A 5 9.53 -11.33 15.09
CA VAL A 5 8.64 -12.20 14.29
C VAL A 5 8.85 -13.68 14.65
N ALA A 6 10.09 -14.13 14.82
CA ALA A 6 10.39 -15.50 15.22
C ALA A 6 9.79 -15.84 16.60
N LEU A 7 9.93 -14.94 17.58
CA LEU A 7 9.38 -15.11 18.93
C LEU A 7 7.84 -15.14 18.92
N LEU A 8 7.19 -14.27 18.15
CA LEU A 8 5.74 -14.23 18.01
C LEU A 8 5.15 -15.46 17.31
N CYS A 9 5.94 -16.13 16.46
CA CYS A 9 5.55 -17.35 15.75
C CYS A 9 6.02 -18.65 16.44
N LEU A 10 6.78 -18.56 17.53
CA LEU A 10 7.25 -19.74 18.26
C LEU A 10 6.08 -20.42 18.99
N GLU A 11 5.95 -21.74 18.84
CA GLU A 11 4.97 -22.56 19.55
C GLU A 11 5.66 -23.77 20.19
N GLN A 12 5.17 -24.20 21.36
CA GLN A 12 5.65 -25.43 21.99
C GLN A 12 5.26 -26.66 21.17
N ARG A 13 4.01 -26.70 20.68
CA ARG A 13 3.40 -27.88 20.05
C ARG A 13 3.61 -29.12 20.93
N ASP A 14 4.18 -30.19 20.38
CA ASP A 14 4.46 -31.45 21.08
C ASP A 14 5.84 -31.49 21.76
N ARG A 15 6.60 -30.39 21.71
CA ARG A 15 7.96 -30.31 22.28
C ARG A 15 7.92 -30.23 23.81
N SER A 16 9.02 -30.62 24.45
CA SER A 16 9.18 -30.45 25.89
C SER A 16 9.06 -28.97 26.27
N LEU A 17 8.65 -28.70 27.51
CA LEU A 17 8.53 -27.33 27.98
C LEU A 17 9.91 -26.66 27.97
N GLU A 18 10.93 -27.37 28.45
CA GLU A 18 12.32 -26.94 28.60
C GLU A 18 12.96 -26.54 27.27
N SER A 19 12.72 -27.32 26.20
CA SER A 19 13.17 -26.97 24.85
C SER A 19 12.49 -25.70 24.35
N HIS A 20 11.16 -25.59 24.54
CA HIS A 20 10.43 -24.39 24.12
C HIS A 20 10.81 -23.14 24.92
N THR A 21 11.04 -23.27 26.23
CA THR A 21 11.53 -22.19 27.08
C THR A 21 12.90 -21.69 26.63
N ARG A 22 13.82 -22.60 26.27
CA ARG A 22 15.15 -22.23 25.79
C ARG A 22 15.09 -21.42 24.50
N ASP A 23 14.45 -21.95 23.46
CA ASP A 23 14.23 -21.27 22.19
C ASP A 23 13.56 -19.89 22.39
N PHE A 24 12.59 -19.80 23.31
CA PHE A 24 11.90 -18.56 23.61
C PHE A 24 12.82 -17.53 24.29
N LEU A 25 13.66 -17.96 25.25
CA LEU A 25 14.61 -17.08 25.93
C LEU A 25 15.71 -16.58 24.97
N GLU A 26 16.26 -17.46 24.14
CA GLU A 26 17.26 -17.11 23.11
C GLU A 26 16.72 -16.04 22.15
N LEU A 27 15.45 -16.16 21.72
CA LEU A 27 14.80 -15.14 20.90
C LEU A 27 14.43 -13.88 21.69
N ALA A 28 14.01 -14.00 22.95
CA ALA A 28 13.59 -12.86 23.78
C ALA A 28 14.74 -11.88 24.02
N CYS A 29 15.94 -12.39 24.32
CA CYS A 29 17.17 -11.61 24.47
C CYS A 29 17.58 -10.82 23.21
N LEU A 30 17.04 -11.17 22.05
CA LEU A 30 17.26 -10.48 20.77
C LEU A 30 16.14 -9.49 20.42
N THR A 31 15.27 -9.13 21.38
CA THR A 31 14.14 -8.20 21.18
C THR A 31 14.10 -7.09 22.23
N HIS A 32 13.42 -5.99 21.91
CA HIS A 32 13.14 -4.89 22.85
C HIS A 32 11.71 -4.94 23.42
N PHE A 33 11.11 -6.12 23.51
CA PHE A 33 9.77 -6.27 24.07
C PHE A 33 9.79 -6.10 25.60
N PRO A 34 8.83 -5.34 26.19
CA PRO A 34 8.75 -5.22 27.65
C PRO A 34 8.27 -6.53 28.29
N ASN A 35 8.65 -6.75 29.56
CA ASN A 35 8.33 -7.98 30.32
C ASN A 35 6.87 -8.40 30.23
N CYS A 36 5.91 -7.46 30.28
CA CYS A 36 4.49 -7.74 30.18
C CYS A 36 4.08 -8.36 28.83
N SER A 37 4.70 -7.92 27.72
CA SER A 37 4.51 -8.50 26.39
C SER A 37 5.16 -9.87 26.28
N LEU A 38 6.40 -10.03 26.78
CA LEU A 38 7.07 -11.33 26.81
C LEU A 38 6.28 -12.38 27.61
N CYS A 39 5.68 -12.00 28.75
CA CYS A 39 4.77 -12.86 29.51
C CYS A 39 3.56 -13.32 28.67
N VAL A 40 2.94 -12.41 27.91
CA VAL A 40 1.76 -12.69 27.07
C VAL A 40 2.12 -13.58 25.88
N PHE A 41 3.25 -13.32 25.22
CA PHE A 41 3.74 -14.14 24.10
C PHE A 41 4.12 -15.54 24.59
N TYR A 42 4.84 -15.65 25.70
CA TYR A 42 5.24 -16.93 26.29
C TYR A 42 4.04 -17.79 26.67
N ILE A 43 3.07 -17.29 27.45
CA ILE A 43 1.88 -18.09 27.81
C ILE A 43 1.00 -18.46 26.59
N SER A 44 1.01 -17.63 25.54
CA SER A 44 0.28 -17.91 24.30
C SER A 44 0.92 -19.04 23.48
N SER A 45 2.25 -19.09 23.44
CA SER A 45 3.05 -20.10 22.73
C SER A 45 3.00 -21.50 23.35
N LEU A 46 2.66 -21.62 24.64
CA LEU A 46 2.59 -22.89 25.36
C LEU A 46 1.53 -23.86 24.79
N SER A 47 1.81 -25.16 24.87
CA SER A 47 0.87 -26.22 24.53
C SER A 47 -0.39 -26.19 25.42
N LYS A 48 -1.49 -26.81 24.95
CA LYS A 48 -2.70 -27.01 25.79
C LYS A 48 -2.36 -27.77 27.08
N ARG A 49 -1.46 -28.76 27.00
CA ARG A 49 -0.98 -29.57 28.14
C ARG A 49 -0.27 -28.73 29.19
N SER A 50 0.64 -27.83 28.79
CA SER A 50 1.40 -27.00 29.73
C SER A 50 0.60 -25.82 30.28
N ARG A 51 -0.38 -25.30 29.53
CA ARG A 51 -1.34 -24.30 30.03
C ARG A 51 -2.33 -24.88 31.03
N ALA A 52 -2.84 -26.09 30.83
CA ALA A 52 -3.81 -26.74 31.72
C ALA A 52 -3.28 -27.05 33.13
N ARG A 53 -1.97 -26.89 33.37
CA ARG A 53 -1.30 -27.08 34.66
C ARG A 53 -1.10 -25.77 35.44
N LEU A 54 -1.40 -24.61 34.85
CA LEU A 54 -1.17 -23.31 35.45
C LEU A 54 -2.31 -22.93 36.41
N PRO A 55 -2.04 -22.59 37.69
CA PRO A 55 -3.09 -22.40 38.71
C PRO A 55 -3.84 -21.06 38.64
N GLY A 56 -3.64 -20.24 37.60
CA GLY A 56 -4.32 -18.94 37.44
C GLY A 56 -3.52 -17.93 36.62
N SER A 57 -3.65 -16.64 36.92
CA SER A 57 -2.86 -15.57 36.33
C SER A 57 -1.54 -15.36 37.08
N GLY A 58 -0.44 -15.92 36.56
CA GLY A 58 0.91 -15.73 37.11
C GLY A 58 1.43 -14.28 37.06
N PRO A 59 2.62 -14.02 37.64
CA PRO A 59 3.14 -12.67 37.89
C PRO A 59 3.61 -11.93 36.62
N ARG A 60 2.71 -11.21 35.92
CA ARG A 60 2.99 -10.56 34.63
C ARG A 60 3.84 -9.27 34.65
N LYS A 61 4.48 -8.92 35.77
CA LYS A 61 5.33 -7.71 35.88
C LYS A 61 6.81 -8.01 35.59
N ASP A 62 7.24 -9.21 35.90
CA ASP A 62 8.61 -9.69 35.72
C ASP A 62 8.57 -10.94 34.85
N PHE A 63 9.35 -10.95 33.77
CA PHE A 63 9.32 -12.06 32.82
C PHE A 63 10.08 -13.30 33.33
N ALA A 64 11.18 -13.13 34.08
CA ALA A 64 11.91 -14.24 34.65
C ALA A 64 11.06 -14.98 35.72
N ALA A 65 10.46 -14.23 36.64
CA ALA A 65 9.55 -14.78 37.64
C ALA A 65 8.30 -15.42 37.01
N PHE A 66 7.84 -14.93 35.86
CA PHE A 66 6.74 -15.55 35.12
C PHE A 66 7.14 -16.87 34.46
N VAL A 67 8.34 -16.96 33.87
CA VAL A 67 8.88 -18.19 33.28
C VAL A 67 9.13 -19.24 34.36
N GLU A 68 9.74 -18.87 35.49
CA GLU A 68 9.92 -19.73 36.66
C GLU A 68 8.59 -20.28 37.17
N TRP A 69 7.59 -19.42 37.37
CA TRP A 69 6.24 -19.83 37.79
C TRP A 69 5.58 -20.83 36.81
N VAL A 70 5.78 -20.67 35.49
CA VAL A 70 5.30 -21.65 34.48
C VAL A 70 6.03 -22.99 34.60
N LEU A 71 7.34 -22.98 34.81
CA LEU A 71 8.18 -24.18 34.94
C LEU A 71 7.84 -24.97 36.21
N VAL A 72 7.77 -24.30 37.36
CA VAL A 72 7.36 -24.87 38.65
C VAL A 72 5.95 -25.45 38.56
N SER A 73 4.98 -24.70 38.00
CA SER A 73 3.60 -25.19 37.79
C SER A 73 3.52 -26.42 36.88
N ASN A 74 4.55 -26.69 36.07
CA ASN A 74 4.62 -27.87 35.20
C ASN A 74 5.41 -29.05 35.80
N ASN A 75 5.99 -28.89 37.01
CA ASN A 75 6.98 -29.78 37.61
C ASN A 75 8.23 -29.97 36.73
N SER A 76 8.68 -28.91 36.07
CA SER A 76 9.93 -28.91 35.32
C SER A 76 11.13 -28.65 36.25
N PRO A 77 12.24 -29.41 36.14
CA PRO A 77 13.47 -29.17 36.90
C PRO A 77 14.38 -28.10 36.25
N PHE A 78 13.92 -27.43 35.19
CA PHE A 78 14.71 -26.44 34.45
C PHE A 78 14.75 -25.10 35.20
N THR A 79 15.95 -24.59 35.45
CA THR A 79 16.19 -23.34 36.19
C THR A 79 16.63 -22.22 35.25
N VAL A 80 16.07 -21.02 35.41
CA VAL A 80 16.50 -19.82 34.68
C VAL A 80 17.38 -18.97 35.59
N SER A 81 18.70 -19.15 35.48
CA SER A 81 19.66 -18.29 36.19
C SER A 81 19.71 -16.90 35.55
N PRO A 82 19.85 -15.81 36.33
CA PRO A 82 20.41 -14.57 35.81
C PRO A 82 21.79 -14.84 35.21
N ALA A 83 22.13 -14.16 34.12
CA ALA A 83 23.51 -14.12 33.65
C ALA A 83 24.33 -13.21 34.59
N GLU A 84 25.48 -13.68 35.04
CA GLU A 84 26.49 -12.81 35.66
C GLU A 84 27.26 -12.09 34.55
N ASP A 85 27.47 -10.78 34.69
CA ASP A 85 28.12 -9.95 33.66
C ASP A 85 29.64 -10.21 33.62
N ASP A 86 30.04 -11.22 32.84
CA ASP A 86 31.44 -11.63 32.63
C ASP A 86 32.20 -10.59 31.76
N PHE A 87 32.66 -9.50 32.38
CA PHE A 87 33.37 -8.39 31.74
C PHE A 87 34.80 -8.76 31.27
N ALA A 88 34.89 -9.50 30.16
CA ALA A 88 36.14 -9.96 29.58
C ALA A 88 36.87 -8.91 28.70
N THR A 89 37.69 -8.08 29.34
CA THR A 89 38.95 -7.48 28.83
C THR A 89 38.95 -6.59 27.58
N SER A 90 39.34 -5.31 27.76
CA SER A 90 40.47 -4.58 27.09
C SER A 90 40.14 -3.09 26.77
N PRO A 91 41.14 -2.19 26.70
CA PRO A 91 42.10 -1.88 27.77
C PRO A 91 42.10 -0.37 28.13
N THR A 92 42.52 -0.01 29.34
CA THR A 92 42.66 1.40 29.78
C THR A 92 43.75 2.14 28.99
N PRO A 93 43.64 3.47 28.83
CA PRO A 93 44.67 4.29 29.47
C PRO A 93 44.18 5.58 30.14
N LEU A 94 44.56 5.72 31.42
CA LEU A 94 44.73 6.98 32.19
C LEU A 94 43.49 7.83 32.50
N ALA A 95 43.64 8.66 33.53
CA ALA A 95 42.58 9.41 34.20
C ALA A 95 43.13 10.73 34.76
N GLU A 96 42.24 11.67 35.09
CA GLU A 96 42.52 12.75 36.04
C GLU A 96 41.24 13.12 36.83
N ALA A 97 41.35 13.93 37.89
CA ALA A 97 40.52 13.74 39.09
C ALA A 97 39.87 15.01 39.70
N SER A 98 38.96 14.76 40.66
CA SER A 98 38.64 15.60 41.83
C SER A 98 37.73 16.85 41.72
N GLN A 99 36.43 16.62 41.98
CA GLN A 99 35.55 17.29 42.97
C GLN A 99 35.14 18.81 42.86
N PRO A 100 34.02 19.23 43.54
CA PRO A 100 33.37 20.58 43.47
C PRO A 100 33.38 21.30 44.86
N PRO A 101 32.49 22.26 45.25
CA PRO A 101 31.51 23.18 44.58
C PRO A 101 31.93 24.67 44.87
N PRO A 102 31.12 25.67 45.34
CA PRO A 102 29.68 26.05 45.29
C PRO A 102 29.49 27.48 44.62
N THR A 103 28.67 28.51 44.95
CA THR A 103 27.73 28.90 46.07
C THR A 103 26.84 30.12 45.71
N ASN A 104 25.54 30.13 46.11
CA ASN A 104 24.61 31.29 46.31
C ASN A 104 24.31 32.27 45.13
N VAL A 105 23.27 33.14 45.09
CA VAL A 105 22.16 33.60 45.98
C VAL A 105 20.87 33.64 45.09
N ALA A 106 19.67 33.13 45.42
CA ALA A 106 18.64 33.52 46.41
C ALA A 106 18.02 34.94 46.23
N THR A 107 16.82 35.34 46.69
CA THR A 107 15.50 34.70 46.95
C THR A 107 14.49 35.80 47.33
N GLU A 108 13.24 35.82 46.83
CA GLU A 108 12.16 36.72 47.32
C GLU A 108 10.73 36.15 47.17
N MET A 109 9.69 36.80 47.71
CA MET A 109 8.59 36.11 48.41
C MET A 109 7.21 36.82 48.55
N PHE A 110 6.12 36.06 48.33
CA PHE A 110 4.81 36.06 49.04
C PHE A 110 3.71 37.19 48.96
N HIS A 111 2.45 36.68 48.96
CA HIS A 111 1.23 37.14 49.70
C HIS A 111 0.04 37.89 49.02
N VAL A 112 -1.08 37.96 49.77
CA VAL A 112 -2.52 37.95 49.35
C VAL A 112 -3.38 38.90 50.23
N PRO A 113 -4.54 39.42 49.75
CA PRO A 113 -5.75 39.48 50.62
C PRO A 113 -7.15 39.29 49.96
N THR A 114 -7.89 38.27 50.45
CA THR A 114 -9.35 38.13 50.81
C THR A 114 -10.55 38.89 50.19
N ALA A 115 -11.66 38.12 49.98
CA ALA A 115 -13.12 38.39 50.20
C ALA A 115 -13.89 39.36 49.26
N ASP A 116 -15.22 39.29 49.03
CA ASP A 116 -16.39 38.82 49.84
C ASP A 116 -17.57 38.19 49.00
N ARG A 117 -18.76 37.98 49.61
CA ARG A 117 -20.05 37.37 49.11
C ARG A 117 -20.55 37.91 47.75
N GLY A 118 -21.27 37.20 46.88
CA GLY A 118 -22.34 36.19 47.04
C GLY A 118 -23.67 36.70 46.42
N GLY A 119 -24.52 35.82 45.86
CA GLY A 119 -25.90 36.17 45.42
C GLY A 119 -26.35 35.66 44.04
N GLU A 120 -27.14 34.59 44.03
CA GLU A 120 -28.14 34.27 42.98
C GLU A 120 -29.52 34.82 43.45
N PRO A 121 -30.55 35.08 42.60
CA PRO A 121 -31.29 33.97 41.93
C PRO A 121 -32.05 34.30 40.60
N ALA A 122 -32.63 33.26 39.97
CA ALA A 122 -33.98 33.16 39.35
C ALA A 122 -34.54 34.20 38.34
N ALA A 123 -35.59 33.93 37.52
CA ALA A 123 -36.19 32.73 36.87
C ALA A 123 -37.39 33.19 35.98
N MET A 124 -38.05 32.24 35.26
CA MET A 124 -39.39 32.38 34.60
C MET A 124 -39.44 33.29 33.34
N ASP A 125 -40.31 33.12 32.32
CA ASP A 125 -41.29 32.08 31.90
C ASP A 125 -41.42 32.14 30.34
N GLU A 126 -41.68 31.08 29.57
CA GLU A 126 -43.00 30.45 29.23
C GLU A 126 -44.09 31.41 28.66
N PRO A 127 -45.06 30.98 27.82
CA PRO A 127 -45.21 29.75 27.01
C PRO A 127 -45.65 30.02 25.53
N GLY A 128 -45.78 28.97 24.68
CA GLY A 128 -46.12 29.17 23.25
C GLY A 128 -46.65 28.01 22.37
N LEU A 129 -46.97 26.85 22.94
CA LEU A 129 -48.13 25.99 22.62
C LEU A 129 -48.66 25.84 21.16
N ARG A 130 -48.57 24.63 20.58
CA ARG A 130 -49.76 23.81 20.15
C ARG A 130 -49.40 22.36 19.76
N THR A 131 -50.32 21.45 20.06
CA THR A 131 -50.15 19.98 20.00
C THR A 131 -50.89 19.30 18.84
N ARG A 132 -50.38 18.15 18.40
CA ARG A 132 -51.21 16.95 18.16
C ARG A 132 -50.41 15.66 18.40
N SER A 133 -51.09 14.52 18.45
CA SER A 133 -50.75 13.41 19.35
C SER A 133 -50.67 12.03 18.67
N ASP A 134 -49.86 11.17 19.32
CA ASP A 134 -49.86 9.69 19.33
C ASP A 134 -49.58 8.89 18.05
N GLY A 135 -48.83 7.81 18.27
CA GLY A 135 -48.34 6.87 17.27
C GLY A 135 -47.42 5.82 17.92
N THR A 136 -47.91 5.12 18.94
CA THR A 136 -47.10 4.22 19.78
C THR A 136 -46.53 3.04 18.98
N ILE A 137 -45.20 3.06 18.79
CA ILE A 137 -44.40 1.89 18.40
C ILE A 137 -43.29 1.74 19.45
N ALA A 138 -42.99 0.50 19.83
CA ALA A 138 -41.97 0.21 20.84
C ALA A 138 -40.56 0.59 20.33
N PRO A 139 -39.63 1.02 21.20
CA PRO A 139 -38.27 1.32 20.78
C PRO A 139 -37.56 0.05 20.32
N GLU A 140 -37.18 0.00 19.05
CA GLU A 140 -36.37 -1.09 18.50
C GLU A 140 -34.98 -1.14 19.15
N HIS A 141 -34.41 -2.35 19.25
CA HIS A 141 -33.10 -2.55 19.85
C HIS A 141 -32.01 -1.78 19.08
N THR A 142 -31.28 -0.91 19.78
CA THR A 142 -30.18 -0.12 19.22
C THR A 142 -28.96 -1.01 18.94
N SER A 143 -29.01 -1.72 17.82
CA SER A 143 -27.90 -2.52 17.31
C SER A 143 -26.66 -1.65 17.07
N GLN A 144 -25.46 -2.21 17.28
CA GLN A 144 -24.22 -1.54 16.91
C GLN A 144 -24.16 -1.38 15.38
N GLN A 145 -24.32 -0.15 14.87
CA GLN A 145 -24.13 0.14 13.45
C GLN A 145 -22.64 0.08 13.09
N VAL A 146 -22.20 -1.08 12.59
CA VAL A 146 -20.92 -1.23 11.91
C VAL A 146 -21.11 -0.91 10.43
N LEU A 147 -20.97 0.36 10.07
CA LEU A 147 -20.98 0.82 8.68
C LEU A 147 -19.62 0.52 8.02
N TYR A 148 -19.62 -0.40 7.05
CA TYR A 148 -18.56 -0.55 6.06
C TYR A 148 -19.05 0.08 4.75
N GLU A 149 -18.42 1.18 4.32
CA GLU A 149 -18.70 1.83 3.04
C GLU A 149 -17.40 2.37 2.43
N GLU A 150 -17.36 2.49 1.10
CA GLU A 150 -16.13 2.53 0.33
C GLU A 150 -15.58 3.95 0.15
N SER A 151 -14.54 4.30 0.91
CA SER A 151 -13.79 5.54 0.72
C SER A 151 -13.04 5.53 -0.62
N GLY A 152 -13.52 6.27 -1.61
CA GLY A 152 -12.81 6.53 -2.87
C GLY A 152 -11.48 7.26 -2.66
N TRP A 153 -10.60 7.25 -3.67
CA TRP A 153 -9.26 7.87 -3.61
C TRP A 153 -9.31 9.39 -3.44
N TYR A 154 -9.39 9.88 -2.20
CA TYR A 154 -9.37 11.32 -1.90
C TYR A 154 -7.97 11.90 -2.09
N HIS A 155 -7.84 12.88 -3.00
CA HIS A 155 -6.56 13.56 -3.25
C HIS A 155 -6.10 14.48 -2.10
N THR A 156 -6.96 14.79 -1.12
CA THR A 156 -6.58 15.52 0.10
C THR A 156 -7.32 14.98 1.33
N GLY A 157 -6.69 15.08 2.50
CA GLY A 157 -7.32 14.69 3.78
C GLY A 157 -8.52 15.57 4.17
N ILE A 158 -8.60 16.79 3.63
CA ILE A 158 -9.76 17.69 3.81
C ILE A 158 -10.98 17.13 3.07
N THR A 159 -10.80 16.69 1.83
CA THR A 159 -11.87 16.07 1.02
C THR A 159 -12.36 14.78 1.67
N ALA A 160 -11.44 13.94 2.17
CA ALA A 160 -11.78 12.73 2.93
C ALA A 160 -12.62 13.06 4.18
N PHE A 161 -12.23 14.09 4.93
CA PHE A 161 -12.91 14.51 6.15
C PHE A 161 -14.31 15.06 5.90
N GLN A 162 -14.51 15.82 4.83
CA GLN A 162 -15.82 16.32 4.41
C GLN A 162 -16.78 15.17 4.04
N ASN A 163 -16.34 14.25 3.18
CA ASN A 163 -17.16 13.09 2.78
C ASN A 163 -17.48 12.18 3.98
N TYR A 164 -16.51 11.95 4.87
CA TYR A 164 -16.72 11.21 6.11
C TYR A 164 -17.83 11.85 6.96
N LYS A 165 -17.78 13.18 7.19
CA LYS A 165 -18.84 13.90 7.92
C LYS A 165 -20.23 13.73 7.31
N GLU A 166 -20.34 13.62 5.99
CA GLU A 166 -21.61 13.40 5.29
C GLU A 166 -22.11 11.95 5.45
N CYS A 167 -21.21 10.96 5.39
CA CYS A 167 -21.57 9.55 5.59
C CYS A 167 -21.97 9.24 7.04
N VAL A 168 -21.30 9.85 8.04
CA VAL A 168 -21.50 9.51 9.46
C VAL A 168 -22.57 10.34 10.19
N GLN A 169 -23.39 11.13 9.49
CA GLN A 169 -24.40 12.01 10.13
C GLN A 169 -25.38 11.27 11.05
N GLN A 170 -25.60 9.98 10.82
CA GLN A 170 -26.49 9.13 11.63
C GLN A 170 -25.79 8.51 12.86
N LEU A 171 -24.45 8.57 12.93
CA LEU A 171 -23.66 7.96 14.00
C LEU A 171 -23.41 8.94 15.16
N ASN A 172 -23.52 8.45 16.39
CA ASN A 172 -23.19 9.25 17.57
C ASN A 172 -21.67 9.32 17.80
N LEU A 173 -21.03 10.28 17.13
CA LEU A 173 -19.58 10.49 17.17
C LEU A 173 -18.99 10.75 18.57
N SER A 174 -19.79 11.19 19.54
CA SER A 174 -19.33 11.31 20.95
C SER A 174 -18.92 9.98 21.60
N ARG A 175 -19.25 8.84 20.95
CA ARG A 175 -18.86 7.49 21.36
C ARG A 175 -17.79 6.86 20.46
N LEU A 176 -17.21 7.62 19.53
CA LEU A 176 -16.16 7.11 18.63
C LEU A 176 -14.84 6.95 19.40
N VAL A 177 -14.34 5.71 19.49
CA VAL A 177 -13.14 5.38 20.27
C VAL A 177 -11.85 5.50 19.44
N SER A 178 -11.90 5.16 18.16
CA SER A 178 -10.74 5.15 17.25
C SER A 178 -11.20 5.09 15.79
N VAL A 179 -10.30 5.39 14.85
CA VAL A 179 -10.45 5.12 13.41
C VAL A 179 -9.17 4.44 12.91
N SER A 180 -9.32 3.25 12.32
CA SER A 180 -8.21 2.51 11.70
C SER A 180 -8.04 2.93 10.23
N MET A 181 -6.80 3.07 9.77
CA MET A 181 -6.50 3.58 8.42
C MET A 181 -5.18 3.03 7.86
N ASP A 182 -5.06 3.08 6.55
CA ASP A 182 -3.80 2.84 5.85
C ASP A 182 -2.77 3.96 6.13
N GLY A 183 -1.50 3.73 5.75
CA GLY A 183 -0.39 4.64 6.05
C GLY A 183 -0.10 5.87 5.19
N PRO A 184 -0.81 6.26 4.11
CA PRO A 184 -0.45 7.47 3.38
C PRO A 184 -0.78 8.75 4.18
N ASN A 185 0.02 9.81 3.96
CA ASN A 185 -0.09 11.11 4.66
C ASN A 185 -1.49 11.74 4.62
N VAL A 186 -2.30 11.42 3.59
CA VAL A 186 -3.71 11.83 3.46
C VAL A 186 -4.54 11.37 4.66
N ASN A 187 -4.32 10.14 5.12
CA ASN A 187 -5.06 9.52 6.23
C ASN A 187 -4.64 10.10 7.58
N LEU A 188 -3.34 10.34 7.76
CA LEU A 188 -2.84 11.07 8.93
C LEU A 188 -3.46 12.46 9.02
N LYS A 189 -3.57 13.18 7.89
CA LYS A 189 -4.19 14.50 7.88
C LYS A 189 -5.71 14.46 8.12
N PHE A 190 -6.40 13.42 7.64
CA PHE A 190 -7.79 13.15 7.98
C PHE A 190 -7.97 12.97 9.50
N PHE A 191 -7.11 12.16 10.14
CA PHE A 191 -7.18 11.91 11.59
C PHE A 191 -6.90 13.16 12.41
N GLU A 192 -5.94 14.01 12.02
CA GLU A 192 -5.74 15.32 12.65
C GLU A 192 -6.99 16.20 12.62
N LEU A 193 -7.67 16.27 11.46
CA LEU A 193 -8.89 17.06 11.29
C LEU A 193 -10.04 16.51 12.14
N LEU A 194 -10.27 15.19 12.10
CA LEU A 194 -11.29 14.54 12.91
C LEU A 194 -11.00 14.67 14.42
N GLN A 195 -9.75 14.52 14.84
CA GLN A 195 -9.36 14.73 16.24
C GLN A 195 -9.58 16.19 16.68
N SER A 196 -9.26 17.18 15.83
CA SER A 196 -9.54 18.59 16.15
C SER A 196 -11.04 18.84 16.35
N ASP A 197 -11.86 18.30 15.45
CA ASP A 197 -13.31 18.49 15.40
C ASP A 197 -14.05 17.81 16.57
N LEU A 198 -13.68 16.57 16.91
CA LEU A 198 -14.23 15.87 18.08
C LEU A 198 -13.83 16.54 19.40
N ASN A 199 -12.60 17.08 19.47
CA ASN A 199 -12.13 17.82 20.63
C ASN A 199 -12.91 19.13 20.84
N GLU A 200 -13.27 19.82 19.74
CA GLU A 200 -14.07 21.05 19.76
C GLU A 200 -15.55 20.78 20.06
N MET A 201 -16.19 19.84 19.35
CA MET A 201 -17.63 19.53 19.52
C MET A 201 -17.96 18.78 20.82
N TYR A 202 -17.03 17.96 21.34
CA TYR A 202 -17.27 17.09 22.49
C TYR A 202 -16.32 17.34 23.67
N GLY A 203 -15.74 18.55 23.75
CA GLY A 203 -15.15 19.08 24.99
C GLY A 203 -13.95 18.30 25.51
N GLY A 204 -12.96 18.03 24.66
CA GLY A 204 -11.74 17.31 25.04
C GLY A 204 -11.69 15.83 24.64
N ALA A 205 -12.65 15.34 23.86
CA ALA A 205 -12.69 13.94 23.41
C ALA A 205 -11.46 13.59 22.54
N GLN A 206 -10.69 12.58 22.95
CA GLN A 206 -9.52 12.08 22.22
C GLN A 206 -9.75 10.67 21.67
N LEU A 207 -9.43 10.49 20.38
CA LEU A 207 -9.40 9.20 19.71
C LEU A 207 -8.15 8.43 20.14
N VAL A 208 -8.32 7.14 20.41
CA VAL A 208 -7.19 6.22 20.60
C VAL A 208 -6.49 6.02 19.26
N SER A 209 -5.34 6.67 19.07
CA SER A 209 -4.50 6.42 17.90
C SER A 209 -3.82 5.05 18.04
N VAL A 210 -4.24 4.11 17.19
CA VAL A 210 -3.64 2.76 17.08
C VAL A 210 -2.47 2.76 16.06
N GLY A 211 -2.20 3.91 15.43
CA GLY A 211 -1.22 4.05 14.35
C GLY A 211 -1.75 3.62 12.98
N SER A 212 -0.87 3.59 11.97
CA SER A 212 -1.19 3.17 10.60
C SER A 212 -0.96 1.68 10.37
N CYS A 213 -1.62 1.13 9.35
CA CYS A 213 -1.55 -0.28 8.99
C CYS A 213 -0.10 -0.81 8.84
N GLY A 214 0.35 -1.64 9.78
CA GLY A 214 1.71 -2.20 9.77
C GLY A 214 1.99 -3.09 8.55
N LEU A 215 0.96 -3.75 8.01
CA LEU A 215 1.05 -4.57 6.81
C LEU A 215 1.32 -3.72 5.55
N HIS A 216 0.82 -2.48 5.50
CA HIS A 216 1.11 -1.54 4.43
C HIS A 216 2.60 -1.15 4.39
N THR A 217 3.22 -0.98 5.57
CA THR A 217 4.69 -0.78 5.69
C THR A 217 5.46 -1.99 5.17
N LEU A 218 5.04 -3.21 5.51
CA LEU A 218 5.67 -4.44 5.00
C LEU A 218 5.51 -4.59 3.49
N HIS A 219 4.32 -4.33 2.92
CA HIS A 219 4.10 -4.32 1.47
C HIS A 219 5.01 -3.31 0.75
N ASN A 220 5.15 -2.09 1.29
CA ASN A 220 6.01 -1.07 0.69
C ASN A 220 7.50 -1.39 0.79
N ALA A 221 7.95 -1.96 1.92
CA ALA A 221 9.34 -2.41 2.07
C ALA A 221 9.67 -3.56 1.09
N PHE A 222 8.75 -4.51 0.95
CA PHE A 222 8.87 -5.62 0.00
C PHE A 222 8.88 -5.11 -1.45
N LYS A 223 7.94 -4.21 -1.80
CA LYS A 223 7.91 -3.52 -3.10
C LYS A 223 9.25 -2.86 -3.42
N ALA A 224 9.78 -2.04 -2.50
CA ALA A 224 11.05 -1.33 -2.69
C ALA A 224 12.22 -2.28 -2.99
N GLY A 225 12.32 -3.41 -2.28
CA GLY A 225 13.35 -4.42 -2.53
C GLY A 225 13.25 -5.06 -3.92
N PHE A 226 12.05 -5.49 -4.33
CA PHE A 226 11.86 -6.23 -5.59
C PHE A 226 11.67 -5.35 -6.83
N SER A 227 11.30 -4.06 -6.70
CA SER A 227 11.21 -3.13 -7.82
C SER A 227 12.55 -2.96 -8.56
N MET A 228 13.70 -3.02 -7.86
CA MET A 228 15.02 -2.95 -8.51
C MET A 228 15.28 -4.11 -9.47
N TRP A 229 14.67 -5.27 -9.25
CA TRP A 229 14.79 -6.45 -10.13
C TRP A 229 13.70 -6.53 -11.20
N GLN A 230 12.79 -5.55 -11.26
CA GLN A 230 11.70 -5.47 -12.24
C GLN A 230 10.77 -6.70 -12.23
N VAL A 231 10.69 -7.43 -11.11
CA VAL A 231 9.90 -8.68 -10.99
C VAL A 231 8.41 -8.44 -11.26
N GLU A 232 7.83 -7.35 -10.75
CA GLU A 232 6.45 -6.92 -11.10
C GLU A 232 6.24 -6.82 -12.61
N LYS A 233 7.20 -6.21 -13.33
CA LYS A 233 7.10 -6.01 -14.78
C LYS A 233 7.07 -7.34 -15.52
N LEU A 234 7.86 -8.33 -15.08
CA LEU A 234 7.80 -9.69 -15.62
C LEU A 234 6.47 -10.37 -15.30
N LEU A 235 6.05 -10.40 -14.03
CA LEU A 235 4.86 -11.13 -13.59
C LEU A 235 3.60 -10.60 -14.30
N ARG A 236 3.47 -9.27 -14.40
CA ARG A 236 2.47 -8.62 -15.25
C ARG A 236 2.63 -9.08 -16.70
N ALA A 237 3.80 -8.91 -17.33
CA ALA A 237 4.02 -9.31 -18.72
C ALA A 237 3.63 -10.77 -19.03
N MET A 238 3.95 -11.71 -18.13
CA MET A 238 3.57 -13.13 -18.22
C MET A 238 2.05 -13.32 -18.26
N HIS A 239 1.31 -12.65 -17.38
CA HIS A 239 -0.16 -12.66 -17.41
C HIS A 239 -0.71 -11.99 -18.67
N ILE A 240 -0.25 -10.77 -18.97
CA ILE A 240 -0.68 -9.93 -20.10
C ILE A 240 -0.48 -10.64 -21.46
N LEU A 241 0.54 -11.49 -21.60
CA LEU A 241 0.75 -12.24 -22.83
C LEU A 241 -0.43 -13.19 -23.14
N PHE A 242 -1.12 -13.73 -22.14
CA PHE A 242 -2.21 -14.70 -22.31
C PHE A 242 -3.58 -14.23 -21.81
N ASN A 243 -3.66 -13.11 -21.09
CA ASN A 243 -4.94 -12.55 -20.64
C ASN A 243 -5.78 -12.07 -21.83
N ASN A 244 -7.04 -12.48 -21.89
CA ASN A 244 -8.03 -12.15 -22.92
C ASN A 244 -7.59 -12.34 -24.39
N VAL A 245 -6.60 -13.21 -24.66
CA VAL A 245 -6.18 -13.56 -26.04
C VAL A 245 -6.23 -15.09 -26.28
N PRO A 246 -7.39 -15.63 -26.69
CA PRO A 246 -7.58 -17.08 -26.90
C PRO A 246 -6.61 -17.71 -27.90
N ALA A 247 -6.28 -17.04 -29.01
CA ALA A 247 -5.39 -17.60 -30.02
C ALA A 247 -3.96 -17.83 -29.49
N ARG A 248 -3.42 -16.91 -28.67
CA ARG A 248 -2.09 -17.11 -28.05
C ARG A 248 -2.12 -18.18 -26.95
N ARG A 249 -3.27 -18.37 -26.29
CA ARG A 249 -3.48 -19.50 -25.37
C ARG A 249 -3.51 -20.83 -26.12
N GLU A 250 -4.23 -20.92 -27.23
CA GLU A 250 -4.27 -22.11 -28.11
C GLU A 250 -2.88 -22.44 -28.67
N ASP A 251 -2.13 -21.44 -29.15
CA ASP A 251 -0.76 -21.61 -29.63
C ASP A 251 0.18 -22.11 -28.51
N TYR A 252 0.05 -21.57 -27.30
CA TYR A 252 0.78 -22.01 -26.12
C TYR A 252 0.43 -23.46 -25.74
N VAL A 253 -0.85 -23.83 -25.65
CA VAL A 253 -1.26 -25.22 -25.37
C VAL A 253 -0.70 -26.16 -26.43
N THR A 254 -0.77 -25.78 -27.71
CA THR A 254 -0.30 -26.62 -28.83
C THR A 254 1.21 -26.85 -28.81
N VAL A 255 2.01 -25.83 -28.46
CA VAL A 255 3.49 -25.95 -28.43
C VAL A 255 4.01 -26.58 -27.13
N THR A 256 3.32 -26.39 -26.00
CA THR A 256 3.81 -26.78 -24.67
C THR A 256 3.15 -28.04 -24.10
N ASN A 257 1.98 -28.43 -24.63
CA ASN A 257 1.03 -29.37 -24.03
C ASN A 257 0.53 -28.97 -22.62
N SER A 258 0.74 -27.72 -22.21
CA SER A 258 0.30 -27.18 -20.91
C SER A 258 -0.95 -26.31 -21.06
N SER A 259 -1.97 -26.57 -20.25
CA SER A 259 -3.13 -25.71 -20.06
C SER A 259 -2.99 -24.78 -18.85
N VAL A 260 -1.80 -24.71 -18.24
CA VAL A 260 -1.51 -23.88 -17.06
C VAL A 260 -0.99 -22.50 -17.49
N PHE A 261 -1.57 -21.44 -16.93
CA PHE A 261 -1.30 -20.04 -17.32
C PHE A 261 -0.92 -19.15 -16.12
N PRO A 262 -0.16 -18.05 -16.33
CA PRO A 262 0.20 -17.09 -15.29
C PRO A 262 -1.01 -16.35 -14.67
N LEU A 263 -0.97 -16.14 -13.36
CA LEU A 263 -1.95 -15.35 -12.61
C LEU A 263 -1.66 -13.84 -12.73
N SER A 264 -2.66 -13.01 -12.47
CA SER A 264 -2.49 -11.55 -12.42
C SER A 264 -1.72 -11.11 -11.18
N PHE A 265 -0.99 -9.99 -11.27
CA PHE A 265 -0.15 -9.47 -10.19
C PHE A 265 -0.74 -8.20 -9.57
N CYS A 266 -0.94 -8.19 -8.26
CA CYS A 266 -1.46 -7.02 -7.53
C CYS A 266 -0.33 -6.06 -7.11
N GLY A 267 -0.24 -4.89 -7.76
CA GLY A 267 0.80 -3.87 -7.52
C GLY A 267 0.76 -3.16 -6.17
N HIS A 268 -0.28 -3.38 -5.36
CA HIS A 268 -0.46 -2.82 -4.00
C HIS A 268 -0.25 -3.87 -2.89
N ARG A 269 -0.64 -5.13 -3.10
CA ARG A 269 -0.63 -6.21 -2.10
C ARG A 269 0.55 -7.18 -2.29
N TRP A 270 1.78 -6.66 -2.24
CA TRP A 270 2.98 -7.38 -2.68
C TRP A 270 3.24 -8.75 -2.02
N LEU A 271 2.84 -8.93 -0.76
CA LEU A 271 3.03 -10.19 -0.02
C LEU A 271 2.02 -11.27 -0.43
N GLU A 272 0.81 -10.87 -0.83
CA GLU A 272 -0.28 -11.76 -1.24
C GLU A 272 -0.01 -12.37 -2.64
N ASN A 273 0.98 -11.85 -3.38
CA ASN A 273 1.37 -12.36 -4.70
C ASN A 273 2.17 -13.68 -4.66
N LEU A 274 2.30 -14.37 -3.52
CA LEU A 274 2.98 -15.67 -3.44
C LEU A 274 2.47 -16.69 -4.49
N PRO A 275 1.15 -16.92 -4.68
CA PRO A 275 0.66 -17.87 -5.68
C PRO A 275 0.96 -17.42 -7.12
N VAL A 276 1.09 -16.11 -7.35
CA VAL A 276 1.43 -15.53 -8.66
C VAL A 276 2.87 -15.88 -9.04
N VAL A 277 3.79 -15.85 -8.07
CA VAL A 277 5.20 -16.19 -8.28
C VAL A 277 5.42 -17.70 -8.32
N GLU A 278 4.74 -18.47 -7.47
CA GLU A 278 4.77 -19.94 -7.55
C GLU A 278 4.23 -20.43 -8.91
N ARG A 279 3.14 -19.84 -9.42
CA ARG A 279 2.67 -20.08 -10.80
C ARG A 279 3.65 -19.59 -11.87
N ALA A 280 4.36 -18.48 -11.65
CA ALA A 280 5.35 -18.01 -12.61
C ALA A 280 6.52 -18.98 -12.74
N LEU A 281 6.98 -19.56 -11.63
CA LEU A 281 7.99 -20.63 -11.60
C LEU A 281 7.48 -21.91 -12.30
N GLU A 282 6.25 -22.34 -12.01
CA GLU A 282 5.59 -23.49 -12.66
C GLU A 282 5.49 -23.33 -14.19
N VAL A 283 5.11 -22.14 -14.66
CA VAL A 283 4.90 -21.86 -16.10
C VAL A 283 6.21 -21.57 -16.85
N TRP A 284 7.29 -21.18 -16.17
CA TRP A 284 8.51 -20.70 -16.83
C TRP A 284 9.06 -21.62 -17.94
N PRO A 285 9.20 -22.95 -17.75
CA PRO A 285 9.72 -23.83 -18.81
C PRO A 285 8.80 -23.89 -20.04
N SER A 286 7.48 -23.88 -19.83
CA SER A 286 6.49 -23.86 -20.92
C SER A 286 6.53 -22.52 -21.66
N LEU A 287 6.71 -21.41 -20.94
CA LEU A 287 6.87 -20.09 -21.53
C LEU A 287 8.17 -19.98 -22.36
N GLN A 288 9.25 -20.65 -21.95
CA GLN A 288 10.46 -20.75 -22.76
C GLN A 288 10.19 -21.46 -24.10
N LEU A 289 9.52 -22.61 -24.08
CA LEU A 289 9.15 -23.33 -25.32
C LEU A 289 8.29 -22.49 -26.27
N TYR A 290 7.30 -21.75 -25.74
CA TYR A 290 6.46 -20.84 -26.55
C TYR A 290 7.27 -19.73 -27.21
N VAL A 291 8.13 -19.04 -26.44
CA VAL A 291 8.97 -17.94 -26.96
C VAL A 291 10.00 -18.47 -27.97
N ASP A 292 10.57 -19.66 -27.75
CA ASP A 292 11.52 -20.23 -28.70
C ASP A 292 10.84 -20.70 -30.00
N ALA A 293 9.58 -21.16 -29.97
CA ALA A 293 8.79 -21.39 -31.18
C ALA A 293 8.50 -20.09 -31.96
N VAL A 294 8.28 -18.97 -31.27
CA VAL A 294 8.21 -17.64 -31.90
C VAL A 294 9.55 -17.25 -32.54
N LYS A 295 10.68 -17.45 -31.85
CA LYS A 295 12.03 -17.17 -32.41
C LYS A 295 12.35 -18.05 -33.63
N ARG A 296 11.96 -19.33 -33.60
CA ARG A 296 12.07 -20.27 -34.74
C ARG A 296 11.09 -19.96 -35.89
N LYS A 297 10.17 -19.00 -35.71
CA LYS A 297 9.11 -18.60 -36.66
C LYS A 297 8.06 -19.68 -36.92
N GLU A 298 7.93 -20.64 -36.00
CA GLU A 298 6.85 -21.63 -35.97
C GLU A 298 5.53 -20.98 -35.52
N LEU A 299 5.63 -19.98 -34.64
CA LEU A 299 4.51 -19.14 -34.19
C LEU A 299 4.69 -17.67 -34.64
N PRO A 300 3.59 -16.92 -34.85
CA PRO A 300 3.66 -15.50 -35.18
C PRO A 300 4.15 -14.69 -33.97
N ASN A 301 5.10 -13.77 -34.19
CA ASN A 301 5.55 -12.86 -33.12
C ASN A 301 4.41 -11.92 -32.68
N PRO A 302 4.07 -11.85 -31.37
CA PRO A 302 2.98 -11.01 -30.87
C PRO A 302 3.12 -9.50 -31.08
N GLY A 303 4.34 -8.96 -31.17
CA GLY A 303 4.59 -7.52 -31.28
C GLY A 303 4.05 -6.70 -30.10
N THR A 304 4.12 -7.26 -28.88
CA THR A 304 3.65 -6.64 -27.64
C THR A 304 4.79 -6.45 -26.64
N GLY A 305 4.78 -5.34 -25.90
CA GLY A 305 5.77 -5.08 -24.85
C GLY A 305 5.80 -6.12 -23.73
N SER A 306 4.73 -6.92 -23.58
CA SER A 306 4.70 -8.12 -22.73
C SER A 306 5.60 -9.25 -23.28
N TYR A 307 5.50 -9.59 -24.57
CA TYR A 307 6.42 -10.52 -25.21
C TYR A 307 7.86 -9.99 -25.15
N ASP A 308 8.08 -8.72 -25.49
CA ASP A 308 9.42 -8.11 -25.51
C ASP A 308 10.08 -8.13 -24.12
N THR A 309 9.28 -7.93 -23.06
CA THR A 309 9.74 -8.05 -21.66
C THR A 309 10.15 -9.48 -21.34
N ILE A 310 9.33 -10.48 -21.68
CA ILE A 310 9.64 -11.90 -21.42
C ILE A 310 10.90 -12.33 -22.18
N GLU A 311 11.02 -11.97 -23.46
CA GLU A 311 12.19 -12.31 -24.28
C GLU A 311 13.47 -11.58 -23.81
N ALA A 312 13.35 -10.36 -23.28
CA ALA A 312 14.47 -9.69 -22.61
C ALA A 312 14.86 -10.42 -21.32
N THR A 313 13.89 -10.80 -20.48
CA THR A 313 14.15 -11.46 -19.20
C THR A 313 14.68 -12.89 -19.33
N GLN A 314 14.41 -13.60 -20.42
CA GLN A 314 15.09 -14.88 -20.71
C GLN A 314 16.62 -14.77 -20.84
N LYS A 315 17.16 -13.55 -21.01
CA LYS A 315 18.60 -13.28 -21.10
C LYS A 315 19.22 -13.02 -19.71
N ASP A 316 18.42 -12.99 -18.64
CA ASP A 316 18.86 -12.84 -17.25
C ASP A 316 19.04 -14.24 -16.60
N PRO A 317 20.28 -14.71 -16.36
CA PRO A 317 20.53 -16.03 -15.79
C PRO A 317 20.07 -16.15 -14.33
N LEU A 318 19.73 -15.05 -13.66
CA LEU A 318 19.30 -15.03 -12.27
C LEU A 318 17.79 -14.94 -12.10
N ILE A 319 16.97 -14.92 -13.17
CA ILE A 319 15.53 -14.66 -13.00
C ILE A 319 14.81 -15.70 -12.15
N LEU A 320 15.10 -16.99 -12.33
CA LEU A 320 14.52 -18.04 -11.49
C LEU A 320 14.91 -17.84 -10.02
N ALA A 321 16.18 -17.59 -9.73
CA ALA A 321 16.64 -17.29 -8.37
C ALA A 321 15.99 -16.03 -7.76
N LYS A 322 15.68 -15.00 -8.57
CA LYS A 322 14.94 -13.80 -8.12
C LYS A 322 13.48 -14.11 -7.80
N LEU A 323 12.84 -14.98 -8.58
CA LEU A 323 11.47 -15.45 -8.35
C LEU A 323 11.41 -16.39 -7.13
N ASP A 324 12.34 -17.32 -6.98
CA ASP A 324 12.46 -18.17 -5.80
C ASP A 324 12.75 -17.36 -4.54
N PHE A 325 13.58 -16.30 -4.63
CA PHE A 325 13.79 -15.37 -3.51
C PHE A 325 12.52 -14.59 -3.16
N PHE A 326 11.75 -14.13 -4.15
CA PHE A 326 10.42 -13.53 -3.91
C PHE A 326 9.50 -14.52 -3.21
N ALA A 327 9.32 -15.72 -3.77
CA ALA A 327 8.44 -16.74 -3.19
C ALA A 327 8.87 -17.12 -1.77
N THR A 328 10.18 -17.29 -1.53
CA THR A 328 10.73 -17.59 -0.20
C THR A 328 10.45 -16.48 0.81
N ASN A 329 10.61 -15.20 0.42
CA ASN A 329 10.34 -14.08 1.33
C ASN A 329 8.83 -13.85 1.52
N ALA A 330 7.98 -14.05 0.50
CA ALA A 330 6.53 -13.92 0.65
C ALA A 330 5.96 -15.05 1.54
N ARG A 331 6.49 -16.27 1.41
CA ARG A 331 6.05 -17.47 2.16
C ARG A 331 6.37 -17.41 3.66
N THR A 332 7.24 -16.51 4.15
CA THR A 332 7.38 -16.29 5.60
C THR A 332 6.21 -15.51 6.20
N PHE A 333 5.49 -14.72 5.39
CA PHE A 333 4.30 -14.00 5.81
C PHE A 333 3.01 -14.80 5.60
N ASP A 334 2.99 -15.80 4.72
CA ASP A 334 1.83 -16.64 4.43
C ASP A 334 1.06 -17.16 5.67
N PRO A 335 1.70 -17.61 6.78
CA PRO A 335 0.99 -17.98 8.00
C PRO A 335 0.29 -16.81 8.72
N PHE A 336 0.80 -15.58 8.57
CA PHE A 336 0.16 -14.36 9.07
C PHE A 336 -0.99 -13.94 8.15
N LEU A 337 -0.76 -13.88 6.84
CA LEU A 337 -1.79 -13.51 5.85
C LEU A 337 -2.99 -14.47 5.96
N LYS A 338 -2.76 -15.79 5.95
CA LYS A 338 -3.82 -16.79 6.16
C LYS A 338 -4.58 -16.60 7.46
N ARG A 339 -3.89 -16.26 8.56
CA ARG A 339 -4.51 -16.11 9.87
C ARG A 339 -5.31 -14.81 10.07
N TYR A 340 -5.04 -13.77 9.28
CA TYR A 340 -5.63 -12.43 9.50
C TYR A 340 -6.25 -11.79 8.23
N GLN A 341 -6.23 -12.46 7.08
CA GLN A 341 -6.84 -12.02 5.81
C GLN A 341 -7.65 -13.12 5.09
N THR A 342 -7.89 -14.28 5.70
CA THR A 342 -8.85 -15.28 5.18
C THR A 342 -10.08 -15.38 6.07
N ASP A 343 -11.18 -15.88 5.52
CA ASP A 343 -12.48 -15.89 6.19
C ASP A 343 -12.63 -17.00 7.25
N GLU A 344 -11.77 -18.03 7.28
CA GLU A 344 -11.89 -19.18 8.21
C GLU A 344 -11.98 -18.82 9.70
N PRO A 345 -11.21 -17.84 10.24
CA PRO A 345 -11.40 -17.38 11.62
C PRO A 345 -12.66 -16.52 11.79
N GLY A 346 -13.12 -15.89 10.69
CA GLY A 346 -14.18 -14.89 10.63
C GLY A 346 -15.49 -15.42 11.19
N ASP A 347 -16.00 -16.54 10.67
CA ASP A 347 -17.28 -17.12 11.10
C ASP A 347 -17.31 -17.42 12.61
N VAL A 348 -16.21 -17.96 13.17
CA VAL A 348 -16.12 -18.30 14.59
C VAL A 348 -15.98 -17.04 15.46
N ILE A 349 -15.31 -16.01 14.96
CA ILE A 349 -15.23 -14.70 15.63
C ILE A 349 -16.60 -14.01 15.62
N LEU A 350 -17.27 -13.97 14.46
CA LEU A 350 -18.61 -13.41 14.27
C LEU A 350 -19.63 -14.11 15.17
N GLN A 351 -19.68 -15.44 15.17
CA GLN A 351 -20.57 -16.22 16.05
C GLN A 351 -20.31 -15.92 17.54
N GLN A 352 -19.06 -15.80 17.97
CA GLN A 352 -18.74 -15.46 19.36
C GLN A 352 -19.06 -13.99 19.71
N PHE A 353 -18.93 -13.06 18.77
CA PHE A 353 -19.24 -11.66 18.96
C PHE A 353 -20.75 -11.40 18.95
N GLU A 354 -21.50 -12.05 18.06
CA GLU A 354 -22.96 -12.05 18.04
C GLU A 354 -23.52 -12.68 19.32
N ALA A 355 -22.94 -13.78 19.80
CA ALA A 355 -23.33 -14.39 21.07
C ALA A 355 -23.08 -13.46 22.28
N LEU A 356 -21.97 -12.71 22.31
CA LEU A 356 -21.73 -11.66 23.30
C LEU A 356 -22.81 -10.57 23.23
N LEU A 357 -23.09 -10.06 22.02
CA LEU A 357 -24.06 -8.97 21.81
C LEU A 357 -25.51 -9.37 22.07
N THR A 358 -25.86 -10.66 21.93
CA THR A 358 -27.24 -11.15 22.09
C THR A 358 -27.53 -11.78 23.46
N LEU A 359 -26.57 -12.49 24.07
CA LEU A 359 -26.72 -13.10 25.40
C LEU A 359 -26.11 -12.24 26.52
N GLU A 360 -24.82 -11.92 26.47
CA GLU A 360 -24.16 -11.22 27.59
C GLU A 360 -24.64 -9.78 27.75
N CYS A 361 -25.01 -9.07 26.69
CA CYS A 361 -25.65 -7.75 26.81
C CYS A 361 -27.02 -7.77 27.52
N ARG A 362 -27.57 -8.95 27.84
CA ARG A 362 -28.77 -9.13 28.69
C ARG A 362 -28.44 -9.58 30.11
N ASN A 363 -27.16 -9.82 30.42
CA ASN A 363 -26.67 -10.21 31.72
C ASN A 363 -26.75 -9.03 32.70
N GLU A 364 -27.04 -9.33 33.97
CA GLU A 364 -27.16 -8.33 35.04
C GLU A 364 -25.85 -7.54 35.21
N GLU A 365 -24.67 -8.16 35.04
CA GLU A 365 -23.37 -7.46 35.05
C GLU A 365 -23.22 -6.40 33.93
N PHE A 366 -23.84 -6.61 32.77
CA PHE A 366 -23.84 -5.63 31.66
C PHE A 366 -24.86 -4.53 31.90
N LEU A 367 -26.06 -4.88 32.39
CA LEU A 367 -27.12 -3.91 32.67
C LEU A 367 -26.79 -3.02 33.88
N SER A 368 -26.02 -3.52 34.84
CA SER A 368 -25.52 -2.75 36.00
C SER A 368 -24.14 -2.12 35.79
N PHE A 369 -23.57 -2.16 34.57
CA PHE A 369 -22.22 -1.65 34.33
C PHE A 369 -22.15 -0.12 34.51
N GLN A 370 -21.30 0.33 35.45
CA GLN A 370 -21.05 1.75 35.69
C GLN A 370 -19.63 2.14 35.25
N PRO A 371 -19.46 2.94 34.17
CA PRO A 371 -18.14 3.25 33.61
C PRO A 371 -17.25 4.09 34.54
N MET A 372 -17.85 4.80 35.51
CA MET A 372 -17.13 5.56 36.55
C MET A 372 -16.60 4.67 37.69
N VAL A 373 -17.09 3.43 37.82
CA VAL A 373 -16.72 2.50 38.90
C VAL A 373 -15.79 1.40 38.38
N LYS A 374 -16.00 0.91 37.15
CA LYS A 374 -15.19 -0.13 36.51
C LYS A 374 -14.86 0.33 35.09
N ARG A 375 -13.57 0.37 34.73
CA ARG A 375 -13.17 0.72 33.35
C ARG A 375 -13.77 -0.27 32.35
N LEU A 376 -14.20 0.25 31.20
CA LEU A 376 -14.84 -0.54 30.13
C LEU A 376 -13.93 -1.63 29.58
N ASP A 377 -12.64 -1.37 29.42
CA ASP A 377 -11.65 -2.36 28.96
C ASP A 377 -11.51 -3.53 29.94
N THR A 378 -11.40 -3.23 31.23
CA THR A 378 -11.33 -4.22 32.31
C THR A 378 -12.63 -5.02 32.45
N PHE A 379 -13.78 -4.39 32.19
CA PHE A 379 -15.08 -5.06 32.16
C PHE A 379 -15.20 -6.03 30.98
N LEU A 380 -15.05 -5.53 29.74
CA LEU A 380 -15.16 -6.34 28.53
C LEU A 380 -14.11 -7.46 28.49
N CYS A 381 -12.89 -7.22 29.00
CA CYS A 381 -11.87 -8.25 29.20
C CYS A 381 -12.39 -9.42 30.06
N GLY A 382 -13.10 -9.15 31.15
CA GLY A 382 -13.67 -10.19 32.02
C GLY A 382 -14.69 -11.08 31.30
N CYS A 383 -15.58 -10.47 30.52
CA CYS A 383 -16.63 -11.18 29.77
C CYS A 383 -16.03 -11.98 28.59
N LEU A 384 -15.27 -11.30 27.72
CA LEU A 384 -14.67 -11.89 26.52
C LEU A 384 -13.67 -13.00 26.86
N SER A 385 -12.74 -12.76 27.79
CA SER A 385 -11.66 -13.73 28.06
C SER A 385 -12.12 -15.03 28.70
N ARG A 386 -13.29 -15.04 29.36
CA ARG A 386 -13.85 -16.22 30.03
C ARG A 386 -14.77 -17.04 29.12
N ALA A 387 -15.67 -16.38 28.38
CA ALA A 387 -16.70 -17.05 27.57
C ALA A 387 -16.33 -17.19 26.09
N TYR A 388 -15.56 -16.25 25.54
CA TYR A 388 -15.33 -16.12 24.10
C TYR A 388 -13.83 -16.09 23.75
N PRO A 389 -13.07 -17.15 24.02
CA PRO A 389 -11.61 -17.13 23.96
C PRO A 389 -11.05 -16.91 22.54
N VAL A 390 -11.83 -17.14 21.48
CA VAL A 390 -11.40 -16.87 20.09
C VAL A 390 -11.61 -15.40 19.76
N ALA A 391 -12.82 -14.86 20.02
CA ALA A 391 -13.10 -13.43 19.87
C ALA A 391 -12.20 -12.58 20.78
N TRP A 392 -11.94 -12.99 22.03
CA TRP A 392 -10.99 -12.30 22.91
C TRP A 392 -9.57 -12.31 22.33
N ALA A 393 -9.08 -13.47 21.90
CA ALA A 393 -7.77 -13.56 21.27
C ALA A 393 -7.67 -12.81 19.94
N PHE A 394 -8.79 -12.51 19.28
CA PHE A 394 -8.87 -11.58 18.15
C PHE A 394 -8.85 -10.12 18.61
N CYS A 395 -9.72 -9.71 19.53
CA CYS A 395 -9.75 -8.35 20.10
C CYS A 395 -8.39 -7.93 20.68
N GLN A 396 -7.69 -8.83 21.38
CA GLN A 396 -6.34 -8.56 21.89
C GLN A 396 -5.33 -8.25 20.77
N LYS A 397 -5.52 -8.78 19.56
CA LYS A 397 -4.64 -8.51 18.41
C LYS A 397 -5.10 -7.27 17.64
N LEU A 398 -6.39 -7.10 17.44
CA LEU A 398 -7.01 -5.91 16.85
C LEU A 398 -6.66 -4.63 17.63
N LEU A 399 -6.49 -4.73 18.96
CA LEU A 399 -6.08 -3.62 19.84
C LEU A 399 -4.54 -3.46 19.94
N LEU A 400 -3.75 -4.36 19.35
CA LEU A 400 -2.28 -4.29 19.28
C LEU A 400 -1.75 -4.06 17.84
N LEU A 401 -2.59 -4.23 16.83
CA LEU A 401 -2.27 -4.11 15.42
C LEU A 401 -3.26 -3.14 14.77
N SER A 402 -2.77 -2.02 14.26
CA SER A 402 -3.55 -1.23 13.30
C SER A 402 -3.77 -2.05 12.04
N HIS A 403 -5.03 -2.40 11.78
CA HIS A 403 -5.48 -3.10 10.59
C HIS A 403 -6.18 -2.11 9.66
N GLY A 404 -5.43 -1.55 8.72
CA GLY A 404 -5.99 -0.84 7.58
C GLY A 404 -6.47 -1.84 6.54
N GLN A 405 -7.75 -1.72 6.19
CA GLN A 405 -8.51 -2.43 5.16
C GLN A 405 -8.64 -3.96 5.26
N ALA A 406 -9.89 -4.38 5.50
CA ALA A 406 -10.42 -5.66 5.01
C ALA A 406 -10.62 -5.60 3.48
N SER A 407 -11.12 -6.68 2.87
CA SER A 407 -11.28 -6.77 1.41
C SER A 407 -12.42 -5.88 0.89
N VAL A 408 -12.08 -4.95 0.00
CA VAL A 408 -13.02 -4.08 -0.72
C VAL A 408 -13.10 -4.56 -2.19
N GLU A 409 -13.81 -5.66 -2.44
CA GLU A 409 -13.97 -6.25 -3.78
C GLU A 409 -15.23 -5.77 -4.53
N ARG A 410 -15.88 -4.68 -4.11
CA ARG A 410 -17.13 -4.18 -4.76
C ARG A 410 -17.09 -2.72 -5.24
N GLY A 411 -15.95 -2.06 -5.12
CA GLY A 411 -15.76 -0.70 -5.61
C GLY A 411 -15.49 -0.59 -7.10
N PHE A 412 -16.47 -0.07 -7.84
CA PHE A 412 -16.30 0.41 -9.22
C PHE A 412 -15.48 1.72 -9.28
N SER A 413 -14.24 1.67 -8.80
CA SER A 413 -13.26 2.73 -9.02
C SER A 413 -12.50 2.47 -10.32
N VAL A 414 -12.76 3.28 -11.35
CA VAL A 414 -11.97 3.26 -12.60
C VAL A 414 -10.62 3.94 -12.36
N ASN A 415 -9.75 3.24 -11.62
CA ASN A 415 -8.35 3.58 -11.51
C ASN A 415 -7.66 3.31 -12.86
N LYS A 416 -6.65 4.11 -13.23
CA LYS A 416 -5.87 3.86 -14.46
C LYS A 416 -5.04 2.57 -14.41
N GLU A 417 -4.86 1.99 -13.22
CA GLU A 417 -4.27 0.66 -13.02
C GLU A 417 -5.30 -0.48 -13.01
N VAL A 418 -6.60 -0.16 -13.18
CA VAL A 418 -7.74 -1.11 -13.32
C VAL A 418 -8.23 -1.17 -14.78
N GLU A 419 -7.67 -0.36 -15.67
CA GLU A 419 -7.82 -0.50 -17.13
C GLU A 419 -7.16 -1.83 -17.56
N THR A 420 -7.95 -2.90 -17.61
CA THR A 420 -7.46 -4.29 -17.73
C THR A 420 -6.60 -4.49 -18.98
N ASP A 421 -5.37 -4.98 -18.78
CA ASP A 421 -4.38 -5.12 -19.83
C ASP A 421 -4.90 -5.83 -21.10
N ASN A 422 -4.55 -5.24 -22.25
CA ASN A 422 -5.02 -5.57 -23.61
C ASN A 422 -6.47 -5.19 -23.97
N MET A 423 -7.34 -4.73 -23.06
CA MET A 423 -8.72 -4.40 -23.42
C MET A 423 -8.83 -2.98 -23.97
N GLN A 424 -9.14 -2.85 -25.27
CA GLN A 424 -9.50 -1.58 -25.90
C GLN A 424 -11.03 -1.37 -25.85
N GLU A 425 -11.52 -0.18 -26.19
CA GLU A 425 -12.96 0.14 -26.20
C GLU A 425 -13.80 -0.91 -26.94
N GLU A 426 -13.40 -1.28 -28.17
CA GLU A 426 -14.05 -2.35 -28.96
C GLU A 426 -14.10 -3.69 -28.21
N THR A 427 -13.08 -4.00 -27.41
CA THR A 427 -12.98 -5.23 -26.60
C THR A 427 -13.90 -5.15 -25.38
N MET A 428 -13.98 -3.99 -24.72
CA MET A 428 -14.88 -3.76 -23.59
C MET A 428 -16.35 -3.84 -24.02
N ILE A 429 -16.70 -3.25 -25.17
CA ILE A 429 -18.03 -3.34 -25.77
C ILE A 429 -18.36 -4.81 -26.11
N ALA A 430 -17.45 -5.52 -26.78
CA ALA A 430 -17.66 -6.93 -27.12
C ALA A 430 -17.80 -7.83 -25.87
N HIS A 431 -16.96 -7.61 -24.84
CA HIS A 431 -17.03 -8.36 -23.58
C HIS A 431 -18.36 -8.10 -22.85
N ARG A 432 -18.83 -6.84 -22.82
CA ARG A 432 -20.11 -6.49 -22.21
C ARG A 432 -21.28 -7.15 -22.95
N LEU A 433 -21.31 -7.07 -24.28
CA LEU A 433 -22.34 -7.74 -25.10
C LEU A 433 -22.36 -9.26 -24.90
N VAL A 434 -21.20 -9.89 -24.66
CA VAL A 434 -21.11 -11.32 -24.33
C VAL A 434 -21.68 -11.61 -22.93
N CYS A 435 -21.35 -10.81 -21.91
CA CYS A 435 -21.95 -10.94 -20.58
C CYS A 435 -23.47 -10.75 -20.61
N ASP A 436 -23.94 -9.63 -21.18
CA ASP A 436 -25.38 -9.31 -21.28
C ASP A 436 -26.15 -10.45 -21.99
N TYR A 437 -25.56 -11.09 -23.00
CA TYR A 437 -26.15 -12.23 -23.72
C TYR A 437 -26.08 -13.56 -22.94
N VAL A 438 -25.03 -13.78 -22.14
CA VAL A 438 -24.91 -14.95 -21.22
C VAL A 438 -25.95 -14.86 -20.10
N ASP A 439 -26.11 -13.67 -19.51
CA ASP A 439 -27.04 -13.43 -18.41
C ASP A 439 -28.50 -13.48 -18.86
N LEU A 440 -28.81 -12.98 -20.07
CA LEU A 440 -30.11 -13.13 -20.73
C LEU A 440 -30.55 -14.60 -20.85
N HIS A 441 -29.62 -15.53 -21.06
CA HIS A 441 -29.89 -16.97 -21.12
C HIS A 441 -29.77 -17.67 -19.75
N GLY A 442 -29.41 -16.94 -18.70
CA GLY A 442 -29.27 -17.46 -17.33
C GLY A 442 -28.02 -18.32 -17.11
N GLY A 443 -26.93 -18.01 -17.81
CA GLY A 443 -25.60 -18.61 -17.61
C GLY A 443 -25.06 -19.35 -18.84
N VAL A 444 -23.71 -19.47 -18.91
CA VAL A 444 -22.95 -19.93 -20.09
C VAL A 444 -23.43 -21.29 -20.63
N THR A 445 -23.84 -22.21 -19.75
CA THR A 445 -24.31 -23.56 -20.11
C THR A 445 -25.69 -23.60 -20.78
N LYS A 446 -26.43 -22.48 -20.79
CA LYS A 446 -27.76 -22.36 -21.40
C LYS A 446 -27.76 -21.55 -22.70
N VAL A 447 -26.61 -20.98 -23.08
CA VAL A 447 -26.48 -20.19 -24.32
C VAL A 447 -26.66 -21.10 -25.54
N PRO A 448 -27.59 -20.81 -26.47
CA PRO A 448 -27.83 -21.67 -27.63
C PRO A 448 -26.62 -21.77 -28.56
N LEU A 449 -26.13 -23.00 -28.79
CA LEU A 449 -25.09 -23.29 -29.77
C LEU A 449 -25.65 -23.31 -31.20
N THR A 450 -25.96 -22.12 -31.73
CA THR A 450 -26.49 -21.97 -33.10
C THR A 450 -25.43 -22.30 -34.16
N LYS A 451 -25.86 -22.63 -35.38
CA LYS A 451 -24.92 -22.91 -36.49
C LYS A 451 -24.07 -21.69 -36.84
N GLU A 452 -24.67 -20.51 -36.73
CA GLU A 452 -24.09 -19.21 -36.98
C GLU A 452 -22.99 -18.91 -35.95
N LEU A 453 -23.23 -19.24 -34.67
CA LEU A 453 -22.22 -19.14 -33.61
C LEU A 453 -21.07 -20.12 -33.86
N LEU A 454 -21.35 -21.38 -34.19
CA LEU A 454 -20.31 -22.39 -34.47
C LEU A 454 -19.44 -22.02 -35.68
N VAL A 455 -20.04 -21.52 -36.77
CA VAL A 455 -19.31 -21.01 -37.95
C VAL A 455 -18.51 -19.74 -37.58
N SER A 456 -19.08 -18.85 -36.77
CA SER A 456 -18.38 -17.64 -36.29
C SER A 456 -17.14 -17.99 -35.47
N VAL A 457 -17.25 -18.97 -34.56
CA VAL A 457 -16.13 -19.49 -33.74
C VAL A 457 -15.07 -20.14 -34.62
N GLY A 458 -15.46 -21.04 -35.55
CA GLY A 458 -14.51 -21.71 -36.45
C GLY A 458 -13.68 -20.73 -37.30
N ALA A 459 -14.27 -19.59 -37.70
CA ALA A 459 -13.57 -18.54 -38.43
C ALA A 459 -12.84 -17.50 -37.54
N ALA A 460 -12.98 -17.56 -36.20
CA ALA A 460 -12.46 -16.53 -35.29
C ALA A 460 -10.92 -16.41 -35.32
N ARG A 461 -10.21 -17.55 -35.33
CA ARG A 461 -8.73 -17.59 -35.41
C ARG A 461 -8.21 -16.91 -36.69
N SER A 462 -8.89 -17.10 -37.82
CA SER A 462 -8.58 -16.44 -39.09
C SER A 462 -8.86 -14.95 -39.07
N ARG A 463 -10.01 -14.51 -38.52
CA ARG A 463 -10.32 -13.08 -38.34
C ARG A 463 -9.28 -12.38 -37.44
N TYR A 464 -8.87 -13.03 -36.34
CA TYR A 464 -7.87 -12.49 -35.42
C TYR A 464 -6.49 -12.34 -36.08
N ARG A 465 -6.05 -13.30 -36.90
CA ARG A 465 -4.80 -13.16 -37.68
C ARG A 465 -4.86 -11.98 -38.64
N ILE A 466 -5.94 -11.84 -39.41
CA ILE A 466 -6.13 -10.70 -40.33
C ILE A 466 -6.08 -9.38 -39.58
N PHE A 467 -6.71 -9.29 -38.41
CA PHE A 467 -6.65 -8.10 -37.53
C PHE A 467 -5.22 -7.80 -37.05
N LEU A 468 -4.44 -8.82 -36.62
CA LEU A 468 -3.04 -8.63 -36.23
C LEU A 468 -2.17 -8.12 -37.37
N ASP A 469 -2.33 -8.66 -38.58
CA ASP A 469 -1.58 -8.23 -39.76
C ASP A 469 -1.97 -6.79 -40.18
N GLN A 470 -3.25 -6.43 -40.07
CA GLN A 470 -3.73 -5.04 -40.26
C GLN A 470 -3.15 -4.07 -39.21
N GLN A 471 -3.12 -4.45 -37.93
CA GLN A 471 -2.56 -3.63 -36.85
C GLN A 471 -1.03 -3.49 -36.97
N ARG A 472 -0.32 -4.49 -37.50
CA ARG A 472 1.11 -4.37 -37.84
C ARG A 472 1.32 -3.36 -38.96
N ALA A 473 0.57 -3.48 -40.07
CA ALA A 473 0.65 -2.53 -41.20
C ALA A 473 0.32 -1.08 -40.80
N ARG A 474 -0.65 -0.89 -39.90
CA ARG A 474 -0.95 0.44 -39.30
C ARG A 474 0.25 1.00 -38.54
N LYS A 475 0.81 0.26 -37.57
CA LYS A 475 2.00 0.68 -36.81
C LYS A 475 3.20 1.02 -37.70
N GLU A 476 3.43 0.26 -38.77
CA GLU A 476 4.50 0.52 -39.74
C GLU A 476 4.27 1.82 -40.52
N SER A 477 3.03 2.07 -40.97
CA SER A 477 2.62 3.31 -41.64
C SER A 477 2.70 4.55 -40.71
N GLU A 478 2.27 4.40 -39.46
CA GLU A 478 2.36 5.43 -38.41
C GLU A 478 3.82 5.77 -38.10
N ALA A 479 4.67 4.76 -37.90
CA ALA A 479 6.10 4.95 -37.66
C ALA A 479 6.82 5.60 -38.86
N GLY A 480 6.43 5.26 -40.10
CA GLY A 480 6.90 5.93 -41.31
C GLY A 480 6.47 7.40 -41.37
N THR A 481 5.21 7.68 -41.05
CA THR A 481 4.63 9.04 -41.03
C THR A 481 5.30 9.90 -39.95
N GLN A 482 5.51 9.37 -38.75
CA GLN A 482 6.18 10.07 -37.65
C GLN A 482 7.64 10.39 -37.98
N LYS A 483 8.38 9.46 -38.61
CA LYS A 483 9.74 9.72 -39.12
C LYS A 483 9.73 10.83 -40.18
N ARG A 484 8.75 10.85 -41.08
CA ARG A 484 8.61 11.90 -42.10
C ARG A 484 8.34 13.26 -41.46
N LYS A 485 7.44 13.33 -40.46
CA LYS A 485 7.12 14.54 -39.71
C LYS A 485 8.35 15.11 -38.98
N LEU A 486 9.12 14.27 -38.29
CA LEU A 486 10.36 14.69 -37.62
C LEU A 486 11.41 15.23 -38.62
N ALA A 487 11.50 14.65 -39.82
CA ALA A 487 12.37 15.15 -40.88
C ALA A 487 11.87 16.48 -41.49
N GLU A 488 10.56 16.65 -41.66
CA GLU A 488 9.92 17.90 -42.09
C GLU A 488 10.11 19.04 -41.07
N GLU A 489 9.95 18.74 -39.77
CA GLU A 489 10.22 19.66 -38.66
C GLU A 489 11.69 20.08 -38.64
N TYR A 490 12.63 19.13 -38.73
CA TYR A 490 14.07 19.40 -38.78
C TYR A 490 14.47 20.25 -40.02
N LEU A 491 13.92 19.95 -41.20
CA LEU A 491 14.11 20.76 -42.41
C LEU A 491 13.57 22.18 -42.26
N THR A 492 12.45 22.34 -41.55
CA THR A 492 11.85 23.67 -41.28
C THR A 492 12.72 24.46 -40.31
N ASP A 493 13.29 23.81 -39.30
CA ASP A 493 14.21 24.42 -38.33
C ASP A 493 15.53 24.86 -38.99
N LEU A 494 16.09 24.05 -39.90
CA LEU A 494 17.23 24.41 -40.72
C LEU A 494 16.93 25.58 -41.67
N LYS A 495 15.76 25.60 -42.32
CA LYS A 495 15.32 26.74 -43.16
C LYS A 495 15.23 28.02 -42.33
N ARG A 496 14.63 27.98 -41.13
CA ARG A 496 14.55 29.14 -40.22
C ARG A 496 15.94 29.66 -39.86
N LYS A 497 16.87 28.78 -39.44
CA LYS A 497 18.26 29.14 -39.13
C LYS A 497 18.97 29.78 -40.32
N LYS A 498 18.78 29.23 -41.54
CA LYS A 498 19.33 29.78 -42.78
C LYS A 498 18.81 31.20 -43.07
N THR A 499 17.51 31.44 -42.92
CA THR A 499 16.92 32.78 -43.05
C THR A 499 17.51 33.76 -42.04
N THR A 500 17.56 33.41 -40.75
CA THR A 500 18.09 34.31 -39.71
C THR A 500 19.57 34.67 -39.92
N VAL A 501 20.42 33.71 -40.32
CA VAL A 501 21.84 34.01 -40.63
C VAL A 501 21.96 34.89 -41.88
N GLN A 502 21.10 34.71 -42.87
CA GLN A 502 21.04 35.57 -44.06
C GLN A 502 20.59 37.00 -43.71
N GLU A 503 19.57 37.16 -42.87
CA GLU A 503 19.07 38.45 -42.38
C GLU A 503 20.17 39.20 -41.61
N VAL A 504 20.81 38.54 -40.63
CA VAL A 504 21.92 39.10 -39.85
C VAL A 504 23.08 39.53 -40.77
N SER A 505 23.45 38.70 -41.75
CA SER A 505 24.49 39.07 -42.73
C SER A 505 24.13 40.33 -43.54
N THR A 506 22.87 40.48 -43.96
CA THR A 506 22.41 41.69 -44.67
C THR A 506 22.30 42.92 -43.77
N CYS A 507 22.01 42.76 -42.48
CA CYS A 507 21.97 43.85 -41.51
C CYS A 507 23.39 44.38 -41.25
N LEU A 508 24.34 43.49 -40.95
CA LEU A 508 25.77 43.81 -40.80
C LEU A 508 26.37 44.48 -42.05
N ALA A 509 25.91 44.10 -43.25
CA ALA A 509 26.33 44.75 -44.49
C ALA A 509 25.82 46.21 -44.56
N ARG A 510 24.52 46.44 -44.32
CA ARG A 510 23.92 47.79 -44.32
C ARG A 510 24.53 48.72 -43.28
N GLU A 511 24.76 48.22 -42.06
CA GLU A 511 25.45 48.99 -41.01
C GLU A 511 26.89 49.34 -41.42
N ALA A 512 27.59 48.44 -42.12
CA ALA A 512 28.92 48.72 -42.64
C ALA A 512 28.92 49.75 -43.78
N ASP A 513 27.90 49.74 -44.64
CA ASP A 513 27.71 50.74 -45.69
C ASP A 513 27.41 52.12 -45.07
N MET A 514 26.46 52.21 -44.13
CA MET A 514 26.15 53.45 -43.38
C MET A 514 27.38 54.02 -42.64
N LEU A 515 28.22 53.18 -42.03
CA LEU A 515 29.45 53.62 -41.37
C LEU A 515 30.56 54.05 -42.35
N ALA A 516 30.49 53.63 -43.62
CA ALA A 516 31.36 54.16 -44.67
C ALA A 516 30.86 55.53 -45.14
N GLU A 517 29.55 55.66 -45.42
CA GLU A 517 28.92 56.94 -45.77
C GLU A 517 29.12 58.01 -44.68
N GLU A 518 28.96 57.67 -43.40
CA GLU A 518 29.21 58.63 -42.30
C GLU A 518 30.68 59.08 -42.26
N ALA A 519 31.62 58.22 -42.68
CA ALA A 519 33.05 58.50 -42.65
C ALA A 519 33.48 59.54 -43.71
N GLU A 520 32.84 59.53 -44.89
CA GLU A 520 33.10 60.52 -45.96
C GLU A 520 32.86 61.96 -45.48
N GLY A 521 31.92 62.15 -44.54
CA GLY A 521 31.63 63.42 -43.89
C GLY A 521 32.48 63.76 -42.66
N LYS A 522 33.59 63.06 -42.39
CA LYS A 522 34.52 63.31 -41.25
C LYS A 522 35.96 63.49 -41.74
N SER A 523 36.89 63.74 -40.80
CA SER A 523 38.31 63.90 -41.11
C SER A 523 39.19 63.36 -39.97
N GLY A 524 40.45 63.06 -40.30
CA GLY A 524 41.46 62.60 -39.34
C GLY A 524 41.08 61.30 -38.62
N SER A 525 41.37 61.25 -37.32
CA SER A 525 41.19 60.05 -36.48
C SER A 525 39.75 59.51 -36.46
N LYS A 526 38.73 60.38 -36.53
CA LYS A 526 37.32 59.96 -36.48
C LYS A 526 36.87 59.27 -37.78
N MET A 527 37.39 59.71 -38.94
CA MET A 527 37.19 59.02 -40.22
C MET A 527 37.81 57.61 -40.18
N ALA A 528 39.06 57.49 -39.70
CA ALA A 528 39.75 56.21 -39.59
C ALA A 528 39.04 55.23 -38.63
N GLN A 529 38.46 55.71 -37.52
CA GLN A 529 37.67 54.89 -36.60
C GLN A 529 36.37 54.35 -37.23
N LEU A 530 35.66 55.17 -38.01
CA LEU A 530 34.42 54.74 -38.69
C LEU A 530 34.73 53.70 -39.79
N LEU A 531 35.75 53.95 -40.62
CA LEU A 531 36.20 53.00 -41.64
C LEU A 531 36.69 51.67 -41.04
N SER A 532 37.37 51.71 -39.89
CA SER A 532 37.79 50.49 -39.17
C SER A 532 36.58 49.66 -38.69
N LYS A 533 35.55 50.32 -38.13
CA LYS A 533 34.29 49.66 -37.75
C LYS A 533 33.52 49.10 -38.96
N SER A 534 33.39 49.88 -40.04
CA SER A 534 32.79 49.41 -41.29
C SER A 534 33.46 48.13 -41.78
N ASN A 535 34.80 48.12 -41.88
CA ASN A 535 35.55 46.95 -42.32
C ASN A 535 35.37 45.72 -41.40
N ALA A 536 35.29 45.90 -40.09
CA ALA A 536 35.00 44.81 -39.15
C ALA A 536 33.60 44.21 -39.38
N LEU A 537 32.57 45.04 -39.59
CA LEU A 537 31.21 44.57 -39.90
C LEU A 537 31.12 43.90 -41.27
N ARG A 538 31.83 44.40 -42.30
CA ARG A 538 31.97 43.71 -43.61
C ARG A 538 32.63 42.33 -43.47
N TRP A 539 33.56 42.17 -42.53
CA TRP A 539 34.22 40.89 -42.27
C TRP A 539 33.27 39.91 -41.57
N ALA A 540 32.58 40.35 -40.51
CA ALA A 540 31.56 39.53 -39.82
C ALA A 540 30.40 39.13 -40.73
N SER A 541 29.93 40.03 -41.61
CA SER A 541 28.91 39.73 -42.63
C SER A 541 29.36 38.62 -43.60
N LYS A 542 30.64 38.65 -44.04
CA LYS A 542 31.26 37.61 -44.87
C LYS A 542 31.43 36.28 -44.13
N GLU A 543 31.77 36.31 -42.85
CA GLU A 543 31.87 35.12 -42.00
C GLU A 543 30.51 34.41 -41.88
N LYS A 544 29.43 35.17 -41.63
CA LYS A 544 28.06 34.64 -41.62
C LYS A 544 27.60 34.09 -42.98
N LEU A 545 28.04 34.71 -44.08
CA LEU A 545 27.84 34.15 -45.43
C LEU A 545 28.71 32.91 -45.73
N ALA A 546 29.78 32.66 -44.97
CA ALA A 546 30.60 31.45 -45.09
C ALA A 546 30.01 30.28 -44.26
N GLU A 547 29.35 30.55 -43.13
CA GLU A 547 28.54 29.56 -42.40
C GLU A 547 27.47 28.95 -43.31
N LEU A 548 26.76 29.79 -44.09
CA LEU A 548 25.75 29.38 -45.07
C LEU A 548 26.26 28.57 -46.28
N LYS A 549 27.58 28.32 -46.37
CA LYS A 549 28.24 27.53 -47.43
C LYS A 549 28.92 26.25 -46.91
N LYS A 550 28.83 25.98 -45.60
CA LYS A 550 29.45 24.81 -44.94
C LYS A 550 28.43 23.74 -44.51
N GLY A 551 27.15 23.93 -44.80
CA GLY A 551 26.04 23.00 -44.58
C GLY A 551 24.87 23.27 -45.53
#